data_AF-A0A2S2NZF0-F1
#
_entry.id   AF-A0A2S2NZF0-F1
#
_cell.length_a   1.000
_cell.length_b   1.000
_cell.length_c   1.000
_cell.angle_alpha   90.00
_cell.angle_beta   90.00
_cell.angle_gamma   90.00
#
_symmetry.space_group_name_H-M   'P 1'
#
loop_
_entity.id
_entity.type
_entity.pdbx_description
1 polymer ?
#
loop_
_entity_poly.entity_id
_entity_poly.type
_entity_poly.pdbx_seq_one_letter_code
_entity_poly.pdbx_strand_id
1 'polypeptide(L)'
;MDIVSLDIQRSRDHGIPSYTKYRKYCGLKDIESIQDFSQIMVEGSVDKLLKLYGTLNKTDLLIGALFEKHEEDAMVGPTMKCIIRDQFIRTRIADRYFYDLPEVFNEDQLREIRKVTLARIFCDNSNNITTMQKQVFLIPTTADLQLCNSQLIPKINLNYWSEMVDVIKK
;
A
#
# COMPACT_ATOMS: atom_id res chain seq x y z
N MET A 1 24.69 -3.50 -9.37
CA MET A 1 24.02 -4.16 -8.23
C MET A 1 22.63 -4.55 -8.69
N ASP A 2 22.19 -5.77 -8.39
CA ASP A 2 20.87 -6.28 -8.78
C ASP A 2 19.96 -6.29 -7.53
N ILE A 3 18.89 -5.49 -7.55
CA ILE A 3 18.02 -5.28 -6.37
C ILE A 3 17.25 -6.55 -6.00
N VAL A 4 16.74 -7.28 -6.97
CA VAL A 4 15.94 -8.49 -6.73
C VAL A 4 16.84 -9.59 -6.15
N SER A 5 18.05 -9.73 -6.69
CA SER A 5 19.04 -10.68 -6.16
C SER A 5 19.43 -10.36 -4.72
N LEU A 6 19.54 -9.07 -4.37
CA LEU A 6 19.79 -8.65 -2.99
C LEU A 6 18.62 -8.95 -2.06
N ASP A 7 17.39 -8.71 -2.51
CA ASP A 7 16.20 -8.99 -1.68
C ASP A 7 16.01 -10.48 -1.44
N ILE A 8 16.33 -11.34 -2.42
CA ILE A 8 16.42 -12.80 -2.22
C ILE A 8 17.45 -13.12 -1.13
N GLN A 9 18.65 -12.56 -1.20
CA GLN A 9 19.70 -12.83 -0.21
C GLN A 9 19.32 -12.31 1.18
N ARG A 10 18.73 -11.12 1.27
CA ARG A 10 18.24 -10.55 2.53
C ARG A 10 17.13 -11.41 3.15
N SER A 11 16.21 -11.91 2.31
CA SER A 11 15.16 -12.84 2.76
C SER A 11 15.75 -14.09 3.42
N ARG A 12 16.83 -14.64 2.84
CA ARG A 12 17.52 -15.82 3.39
C ARG A 12 18.32 -15.51 4.64
N ASP A 13 19.01 -14.37 4.67
CA ASP A 13 19.74 -13.87 5.84
C ASP A 13 18.81 -13.68 7.05
N HIS A 14 17.63 -13.10 6.83
CA HIS A 14 16.59 -12.94 7.85
C HIS A 14 15.83 -14.23 8.18
N GLY A 15 16.17 -15.36 7.56
CA GLY A 15 15.50 -16.65 7.82
C GLY A 15 14.02 -16.67 7.46
N ILE A 16 13.59 -15.86 6.49
CA ILE A 16 12.18 -15.76 6.10
C ILE A 16 11.72 -17.11 5.52
N PRO A 17 10.61 -17.69 6.04
CA PRO A 17 10.04 -18.92 5.52
C PRO A 17 9.67 -18.87 4.04
N SER A 18 9.54 -20.04 3.42
CA SER A 18 9.17 -20.16 2.01
C SER A 18 7.77 -19.63 1.72
N TYR A 19 7.53 -19.34 0.44
CA TYR A 19 6.22 -18.92 -0.07
C TYR A 19 5.08 -19.84 0.38
N THR A 20 5.25 -21.16 0.31
CA THR A 20 4.19 -22.12 0.68
C THR A 20 3.87 -22.10 2.19
N LYS A 21 4.86 -21.79 3.04
CA LYS A 21 4.63 -21.60 4.49
C LYS A 21 3.80 -20.36 4.77
N TYR A 22 4.06 -19.26 4.06
CA TYR A 22 3.26 -18.04 4.19
C TYR A 22 1.85 -18.20 3.64
N ARG A 23 1.65 -18.92 2.53
CA ARG A 23 0.30 -19.27 2.06
C ARG A 23 -0.52 -19.96 3.14
N LYS A 24 0.09 -20.96 3.79
CA LYS A 24 -0.55 -21.70 4.88
C LYS A 24 -0.82 -20.80 6.09
N TYR A 25 0.12 -19.93 6.46
CA TYR A 25 -0.11 -18.91 7.51
C TYR A 25 -1.32 -18.03 7.18
N CYS A 26 -1.47 -17.64 5.92
CA CYS A 26 -2.59 -16.86 5.42
C CYS A 26 -3.90 -17.64 5.24
N GLY A 27 -3.95 -18.93 5.61
CA GLY A 27 -5.14 -19.77 5.46
C GLY A 27 -5.53 -20.06 4.01
N LEU A 28 -4.61 -19.89 3.06
CA LEU A 28 -4.85 -20.17 1.64
C LEU A 28 -4.76 -21.67 1.36
N LYS A 29 -5.41 -22.13 0.28
CA LYS A 29 -5.36 -23.54 -0.17
C LYS A 29 -3.90 -23.98 -0.34
N ASP A 30 -3.59 -25.14 0.23
CA ASP A 30 -2.30 -25.81 0.09
C ASP A 30 -2.03 -26.20 -1.37
N ILE A 31 -0.74 -26.23 -1.73
CA ILE A 31 -0.28 -26.60 -3.07
C ILE A 31 0.20 -28.05 -3.01
N GLU A 32 -0.63 -28.98 -3.50
CA GLU A 32 -0.35 -30.42 -3.45
C GLU A 32 0.23 -30.94 -4.77
N SER A 33 0.00 -30.22 -5.87
CA SER A 33 0.42 -30.61 -7.22
C SER A 33 1.01 -29.45 -8.01
N ILE A 34 1.73 -29.78 -9.10
CA ILE A 34 2.20 -28.79 -10.08
C ILE A 34 0.99 -28.09 -10.73
N GLN A 35 -0.11 -28.82 -10.92
CA GLN A 35 -1.36 -28.29 -11.47
C GLN A 35 -1.98 -27.22 -10.57
N ASP A 36 -2.05 -27.45 -9.25
CA ASP A 36 -2.50 -26.42 -8.29
C ASP A 36 -1.61 -25.18 -8.38
N PHE A 37 -0.29 -25.38 -8.46
CA PHE A 37 0.66 -24.27 -8.54
C PHE A 37 0.48 -23.43 -9.82
N SER A 38 0.27 -24.08 -10.98
CA SER A 38 0.00 -23.42 -12.25
C SER A 38 -1.32 -22.64 -12.29
N GLN A 39 -2.31 -23.04 -11.49
CA GLN A 39 -3.55 -22.27 -11.36
C GLN A 39 -3.33 -20.95 -10.61
N ILE A 40 -2.41 -20.94 -9.65
CA ILE A 40 -2.12 -19.80 -8.77
C ILE A 40 -1.10 -18.83 -9.38
N MET A 41 -0.17 -19.35 -10.18
CA MET A 41 0.98 -18.59 -10.71
C MET A 41 0.73 -18.04 -12.12
N VAL A 42 1.37 -16.91 -12.46
CA VAL A 42 1.36 -16.34 -13.80
C VAL A 42 1.77 -17.40 -14.84
N GLU A 43 1.10 -17.42 -15.99
CA GLU A 43 1.31 -18.43 -17.03
C GLU A 43 2.78 -18.54 -17.45
N GLY A 44 3.28 -19.78 -17.56
CA GLY A 44 4.67 -20.06 -17.95
C GLY A 44 5.74 -19.79 -16.88
N SER A 45 5.38 -19.39 -15.66
CA SER A 45 6.34 -19.17 -14.57
C SER A 45 6.73 -20.46 -13.83
N VAL A 46 5.81 -21.42 -13.73
CA VAL A 46 5.98 -22.64 -12.91
C VAL A 46 7.20 -23.47 -13.32
N ASP A 47 7.39 -23.73 -14.62
CA ASP A 47 8.53 -24.51 -15.11
C ASP A 47 9.87 -23.85 -14.78
N LYS A 48 9.92 -22.52 -14.85
CA LYS A 48 11.12 -21.74 -14.49
C LYS A 48 11.39 -21.82 -13.00
N LEU A 49 10.35 -21.69 -12.16
CA LEU A 49 10.47 -21.81 -10.71
C LEU A 49 10.93 -23.21 -10.30
N LEU A 50 10.35 -24.26 -10.89
CA LEU A 50 10.76 -25.64 -10.64
C LEU A 50 12.21 -25.90 -11.08
N LYS A 51 12.63 -25.36 -12.22
CA LYS A 51 14.02 -25.47 -12.68
C LYS A 51 15.01 -24.81 -11.72
N LEU A 52 14.64 -23.68 -11.10
CA LEU A 52 15.52 -22.92 -10.21
C LEU A 52 15.53 -23.45 -8.77
N TYR A 53 14.37 -23.82 -8.23
CA TYR A 53 14.21 -24.20 -6.82
C TYR A 53 14.17 -25.72 -6.58
N GLY A 54 13.98 -26.52 -7.64
CA GLY A 54 13.83 -27.97 -7.60
C GLY A 54 12.51 -28.47 -6.98
N THR A 55 11.91 -27.70 -6.08
CA THR A 55 10.62 -27.99 -5.45
C THR A 55 9.90 -26.71 -5.08
N LEU A 56 8.56 -26.77 -5.12
CA LEU A 56 7.66 -25.67 -4.76
C LEU A 56 7.86 -25.17 -3.32
N ASN A 57 8.24 -26.08 -2.41
CA ASN A 57 8.41 -25.77 -0.99
C ASN A 57 9.65 -24.94 -0.65
N LYS A 58 10.57 -24.77 -1.61
CA LYS A 58 11.79 -23.97 -1.45
C LYS A 58 11.71 -22.58 -2.07
N THR A 59 10.63 -22.27 -2.77
CA THR A 59 10.45 -20.95 -3.41
C THR A 59 10.49 -19.84 -2.35
N ASP A 60 11.44 -18.91 -2.50
CA ASP A 60 11.55 -17.74 -1.63
C ASP A 60 10.23 -16.94 -1.65
N LEU A 61 9.82 -16.39 -0.51
CA LEU A 61 8.54 -15.69 -0.36
C LEU A 61 8.35 -14.60 -1.43
N LEU A 62 9.34 -13.72 -1.59
CA LEU A 62 9.28 -12.62 -2.55
C LEU A 62 9.03 -13.12 -3.97
N ILE A 63 9.73 -14.19 -4.37
CA ILE A 63 9.64 -14.74 -5.72
C ILE A 63 8.29 -15.42 -5.95
N GLY A 64 7.82 -16.20 -4.98
CA GLY A 64 6.48 -16.80 -5.06
C GLY A 64 5.39 -15.74 -5.11
N ALA A 65 5.50 -14.67 -4.34
CA ALA A 65 4.53 -13.58 -4.32
C ALA A 65 4.54 -12.74 -5.61
N LEU A 66 5.70 -12.51 -6.22
CA LEU A 66 5.81 -11.77 -7.50
C LEU A 66 5.22 -12.54 -8.69
N PHE A 67 5.28 -13.87 -8.66
CA PHE A 67 4.69 -14.71 -9.70
C PHE A 67 3.27 -15.19 -9.37
N GLU A 68 2.73 -14.88 -8.19
CA GLU A 68 1.34 -15.15 -7.86
C GLU A 68 0.42 -14.22 -8.68
N LYS A 69 -0.63 -14.78 -9.30
CA LYS A 69 -1.61 -13.98 -10.04
C LYS A 69 -2.22 -12.94 -9.12
N HIS A 70 -2.40 -11.73 -9.63
CA HIS A 70 -3.05 -10.67 -8.91
C HIS A 70 -4.50 -11.05 -8.58
N GLU A 71 -4.96 -10.63 -7.42
CA GLU A 71 -6.38 -10.69 -7.09
C GLU A 71 -7.16 -9.61 -7.87
N GLU A 72 -8.47 -9.79 -8.02
CA GLU A 72 -9.35 -8.83 -8.68
C GLU A 72 -9.21 -7.44 -8.03
N ASP A 73 -9.08 -6.41 -8.88
CA ASP A 73 -8.84 -5.02 -8.51
C ASP A 73 -7.63 -4.79 -7.56
N ALA A 74 -6.64 -5.69 -7.59
CA ALA A 74 -5.41 -5.58 -6.80
C ALA A 74 -4.15 -5.62 -7.68
N MET A 75 -3.07 -5.04 -7.14
CA MET A 75 -1.73 -5.09 -7.76
C MET A 75 -0.86 -6.23 -7.22
N VAL A 76 -1.43 -7.09 -6.38
CA VAL A 76 -0.72 -8.18 -5.70
C VAL A 76 -1.60 -9.42 -5.62
N GLY A 77 -0.97 -10.58 -5.49
CA GLY A 77 -1.67 -11.85 -5.25
C GLY A 77 -2.17 -12.00 -3.80
N PRO A 78 -3.02 -13.02 -3.55
CA PRO A 78 -3.62 -13.29 -2.25
C PRO A 78 -2.64 -13.38 -1.08
N THR A 79 -1.46 -13.98 -1.29
CA THR A 79 -0.46 -14.16 -0.23
C THR A 79 0.09 -12.81 0.23
N MET A 80 0.47 -11.95 -0.72
CA MET A 80 1.00 -10.64 -0.42
C MET A 80 -0.08 -9.69 0.12
N LYS A 81 -1.32 -9.79 -0.37
CA LYS A 81 -2.46 -9.05 0.21
C LYS A 81 -2.67 -9.39 1.68
N CYS A 82 -2.62 -10.66 2.05
CA CYS A 82 -2.72 -11.11 3.44
C CYS A 82 -1.63 -10.46 4.32
N ILE A 83 -0.36 -10.54 3.90
CA ILE A 83 0.79 -10.01 4.64
C ILE A 83 0.68 -8.48 4.80
N ILE A 84 0.43 -7.77 3.69
CA ILE A 84 0.26 -6.32 3.69
C ILE A 84 -0.89 -5.93 4.61
N ARG A 85 -2.06 -6.57 4.46
CA ARG A 85 -3.25 -6.26 5.27
C ARG A 85 -2.99 -6.45 6.76
N ASP A 86 -2.42 -7.59 7.16
CA ASP A 86 -2.13 -7.88 8.57
C ASP A 86 -1.19 -6.80 9.16
N GLN A 87 -0.14 -6.44 8.43
CA GLN A 87 0.78 -5.38 8.87
C GLN A 87 0.10 -4.00 8.96
N PHE A 88 -0.66 -3.59 7.95
CA PHE A 88 -1.35 -2.29 7.95
C PHE A 88 -2.38 -2.19 9.07
N ILE A 89 -3.14 -3.26 9.34
CA ILE A 89 -4.08 -3.30 10.45
C ILE A 89 -3.34 -3.15 11.77
N ARG A 90 -2.28 -3.95 12.01
CA ARG A 90 -1.49 -3.90 13.24
C ARG A 90 -0.90 -2.51 13.48
N THR A 91 -0.33 -1.89 12.45
CA THR A 91 0.23 -0.54 12.55
C THR A 91 -0.86 0.48 12.92
N ARG A 92 -2.03 0.43 12.27
CA ARG A 92 -3.14 1.35 12.57
C ARG A 92 -3.65 1.19 14.00
N ILE A 93 -3.95 -0.04 14.44
CA ILE A 93 -4.57 -0.27 15.75
C ILE A 93 -3.58 -0.06 16.92
N ALA A 94 -2.28 -0.23 16.68
CA ALA A 94 -1.25 -0.04 17.70
C ALA A 94 -0.80 1.42 17.83
N ASP A 95 -1.20 2.30 16.92
CA ASP A 95 -0.84 3.70 16.95
C ASP A 95 -1.84 4.51 17.80
N ARG A 96 -1.41 4.88 19.01
CA ARG A 96 -2.18 5.73 19.93
C ARG A 96 -2.51 7.10 19.35
N TYR A 97 -1.76 7.56 18.36
CA TYR A 97 -1.94 8.85 17.70
C TYR A 97 -2.54 8.73 16.30
N PHE A 98 -3.11 7.56 15.97
CA PHE A 98 -3.76 7.40 14.69
C PHE A 98 -4.90 8.43 14.56
N TYR A 99 -4.89 9.18 13.46
CA TYR A 99 -5.56 10.48 13.34
C TYR A 99 -7.09 10.45 13.54
N ASP A 100 -7.75 9.31 13.35
CA ASP A 100 -9.20 9.18 13.47
C ASP A 100 -9.66 8.60 14.81
N LEU A 101 -8.74 8.45 15.76
CA LEU A 101 -9.06 8.08 17.13
C LEU A 101 -9.66 9.26 17.91
N PRO A 102 -10.54 8.98 18.91
CA PRO A 102 -11.02 10.00 19.82
C PRO A 102 -9.88 10.76 20.49
N GLU A 103 -10.11 12.04 20.78
CA GLU A 103 -9.18 12.92 21.50
C GLU A 103 -7.87 13.26 20.77
N VAL A 104 -7.57 12.69 19.59
CA VAL A 104 -6.41 13.09 18.77
C VAL A 104 -6.67 14.40 18.04
N PHE A 105 -7.83 14.50 17.38
CA PHE A 105 -8.33 15.73 16.78
C PHE A 105 -9.78 15.95 17.20
N ASN A 106 -10.20 17.21 17.29
CA ASN A 106 -11.62 17.50 17.45
C ASN A 106 -12.39 17.26 16.13
N GLU A 107 -13.72 17.24 16.20
CA GLU A 107 -14.57 16.90 15.05
C GLU A 107 -14.39 17.84 13.85
N ASP A 108 -14.16 19.14 14.10
CA ASP A 108 -13.97 20.11 13.02
C ASP A 108 -12.60 19.95 12.35
N GLN A 109 -11.56 19.72 13.15
CA GLN A 109 -10.22 19.38 12.66
C GLN A 109 -10.24 18.09 11.84
N LEU A 110 -10.87 17.03 12.35
CA LEU A 110 -10.98 15.75 11.65
C LEU A 110 -11.76 15.88 10.33
N ARG A 111 -12.80 16.72 10.29
CA ARG A 111 -13.54 17.05 9.06
C ARG A 111 -12.64 17.70 8.01
N GLU A 112 -11.71 18.57 8.41
CA GLU A 112 -10.76 19.19 7.50
C GLU A 112 -9.67 18.22 7.03
N ILE A 113 -9.13 17.38 7.92
CA ILE A 113 -8.14 16.34 7.56
C ILE A 113 -8.71 15.39 6.50
N ARG A 114 -9.95 14.94 6.66
CA ARG A 114 -10.61 14.01 5.71
C ARG A 114 -10.86 14.59 4.32
N LYS A 115 -10.79 15.92 4.14
CA LYS A 115 -10.89 16.56 2.82
C LYS A 115 -9.57 16.53 2.05
N VAL A 116 -8.44 16.33 2.73
CA VAL A 116 -7.12 16.39 2.11
C VAL A 116 -6.98 15.30 1.06
N THR A 117 -6.50 15.69 -0.11
CA THR A 117 -6.15 14.78 -1.21
C THR A 117 -4.68 14.96 -1.56
N LEU A 118 -4.03 13.92 -2.07
CA LEU A 118 -2.66 14.06 -2.57
C LEU A 118 -2.59 15.03 -3.78
N ALA A 119 -3.67 15.18 -4.54
CA ALA A 119 -3.81 16.25 -5.55
C ALA A 119 -3.68 17.65 -4.94
N ARG A 120 -4.34 17.91 -3.80
CA ARG A 120 -4.22 19.18 -3.07
C ARG A 120 -2.78 19.42 -2.61
N ILE A 121 -2.11 18.39 -2.08
CA ILE A 121 -0.71 18.48 -1.64
C ILE A 121 0.19 18.94 -2.80
N PHE A 122 0.04 18.36 -3.99
CA PHE A 122 0.83 18.81 -5.15
C PHE A 122 0.48 20.23 -5.58
N CYS A 123 -0.81 20.56 -5.65
CA CYS A 123 -1.25 21.90 -6.04
C CYS A 123 -0.76 23.01 -5.08
N ASP A 124 -0.59 22.75 -3.78
CA ASP A 124 -0.09 23.74 -2.82
C ASP A 124 1.44 23.87 -2.78
N ASN A 125 2.18 22.81 -3.14
CA ASN A 125 3.60 22.71 -2.85
C ASN A 125 4.51 22.56 -4.09
N SER A 126 3.93 22.49 -5.29
CA SER A 126 4.70 22.29 -6.54
C SER A 126 4.83 23.58 -7.35
N ASN A 127 5.97 23.74 -8.02
CA ASN A 127 6.24 24.93 -8.82
C ASN A 127 5.35 24.97 -10.08
N ASN A 128 4.63 26.08 -10.27
CA ASN A 128 3.83 26.37 -11.47
C ASN A 128 2.78 25.30 -11.84
N ILE A 129 2.35 24.46 -10.89
CA ILE A 129 1.25 23.51 -11.11
C ILE A 129 -0.09 24.25 -10.94
N THR A 130 -0.86 24.35 -12.01
CA THR A 130 -2.19 24.99 -12.01
C THR A 130 -3.33 24.00 -12.23
N THR A 131 -3.04 22.79 -12.70
CA THR A 131 -3.98 21.69 -12.87
C THR A 131 -3.44 20.40 -12.30
N MET A 132 -4.33 19.51 -11.84
CA MET A 132 -3.96 18.22 -11.27
C MET A 132 -5.08 17.20 -11.46
N GLN A 133 -4.72 15.93 -11.61
CA GLN A 133 -5.67 14.82 -11.57
C GLN A 133 -6.18 14.62 -10.14
N LYS A 134 -7.50 14.56 -9.95
CA LYS A 134 -8.11 14.37 -8.61
C LYS A 134 -7.69 13.04 -7.96
N GLN A 135 -7.70 11.95 -8.73
CA GLN A 135 -7.35 10.60 -8.26
C GLN A 135 -5.92 10.27 -8.68
N VAL A 136 -4.94 10.88 -8.00
CA VAL A 136 -3.51 10.83 -8.39
C VAL A 136 -2.87 9.44 -8.49
N PHE A 137 -3.50 8.38 -7.94
CA PHE A 137 -3.02 7.01 -8.10
C PHE A 137 -3.47 6.34 -9.41
N LEU A 138 -4.43 6.93 -10.13
CA LEU A 138 -4.85 6.46 -11.44
C LEU A 138 -3.95 7.04 -12.53
N ILE A 139 -3.91 6.40 -13.69
CA ILE A 139 -3.22 6.96 -14.86
C ILE A 139 -4.07 8.11 -15.40
N PRO A 140 -3.55 9.35 -15.50
CA PRO A 140 -4.33 10.49 -15.93
C PRO A 140 -4.64 10.48 -17.42
N THR A 141 -5.84 10.91 -17.77
CA THR A 141 -6.15 11.46 -19.09
C THR A 141 -6.33 12.98 -19.00
N THR A 142 -6.24 13.68 -20.14
CA THR A 142 -6.43 15.14 -20.17
C THR A 142 -7.79 15.58 -19.62
N ALA A 143 -8.83 14.75 -19.78
CA ALA A 143 -10.18 15.01 -19.26
C ALA A 143 -10.26 14.95 -17.73
N ASP A 144 -9.32 14.27 -17.07
CA ASP A 144 -9.30 14.09 -15.61
C ASP A 144 -8.64 15.28 -14.87
N LEU A 145 -7.97 16.17 -15.62
CA LEU A 145 -7.28 17.32 -15.05
C LEU A 145 -8.27 18.37 -14.57
N GLN A 146 -8.11 18.77 -13.31
CA GLN A 146 -8.91 19.82 -12.68
C GLN A 146 -8.00 21.00 -12.32
N LEU A 147 -8.52 22.21 -12.42
CA LEU A 147 -7.82 23.38 -11.91
C LEU A 147 -7.56 23.22 -10.41
N CYS A 148 -6.37 23.60 -9.95
CA CYS A 148 -5.99 23.52 -8.55
C CYS A 148 -6.84 24.39 -7.62
N ASN A 149 -7.58 25.37 -8.13
CA ASN A 149 -8.55 26.18 -7.36
C ASN A 149 -9.99 25.64 -7.44
N SER A 150 -10.23 24.53 -8.14
CA SER A 150 -11.54 23.90 -8.25
C SER A 150 -12.01 23.35 -6.91
N GLN A 151 -13.33 23.37 -6.69
CA GLN A 151 -13.97 22.72 -5.54
C GLN A 151 -13.72 21.20 -5.52
N LEU A 152 -13.35 20.60 -6.65
CA LEU A 152 -12.99 19.18 -6.75
C LEU A 152 -11.63 18.86 -6.11
N ILE A 153 -10.78 19.87 -5.86
CA ILE A 153 -9.51 19.77 -5.13
C ILE A 153 -9.58 20.73 -3.93
N PRO A 154 -10.35 20.36 -2.87
CA PRO A 154 -10.64 21.26 -1.76
C PRO A 154 -9.39 21.64 -0.99
N LYS A 155 -9.36 22.87 -0.50
CA LYS A 155 -8.34 23.35 0.45
C LYS A 155 -8.71 22.95 1.87
N ILE A 156 -7.68 22.72 2.68
CA ILE A 156 -7.82 22.53 4.12
C ILE A 156 -8.07 23.89 4.79
N ASN A 157 -9.04 23.98 5.70
CA ASN A 157 -9.23 25.16 6.53
C ASN A 157 -8.46 25.04 7.85
N LEU A 158 -7.31 25.69 7.95
CA LEU A 158 -6.47 25.65 9.16
C LEU A 158 -6.98 26.52 10.31
N ASN A 159 -8.07 27.28 10.15
CA ASN A 159 -8.62 28.12 11.22
C ASN A 159 -9.09 27.28 12.43
N TYR A 160 -9.42 26.00 12.26
CA TYR A 160 -9.78 25.10 13.36
C TYR A 160 -8.58 24.66 14.24
N TRP A 161 -7.36 25.09 13.89
CA TRP A 161 -6.17 24.98 14.73
C TRP A 161 -5.75 26.31 15.35
N SER A 162 -6.53 27.37 15.13
CA SER A 162 -6.25 28.65 15.78
C SER A 162 -6.51 28.54 17.28
N GLU A 163 -5.49 28.87 18.06
CA GLU A 163 -5.61 29.05 19.50
C GLU A 163 -5.67 30.54 19.79
N MET A 164 -6.63 30.97 20.61
CA MET A 164 -6.58 32.31 21.16
C MET A 164 -5.41 32.36 22.14
N VAL A 165 -4.34 33.05 21.74
CA VAL A 165 -3.30 33.42 22.70
C VAL A 165 -3.96 34.42 23.63
N ASP A 166 -4.19 34.04 24.89
CA ASP A 166 -4.63 34.95 25.94
C ASP A 166 -3.54 36.02 26.15
N VAL A 167 -3.60 37.08 25.37
CA VAL A 167 -2.81 38.28 25.58
C VAL A 167 -3.50 39.06 26.70
N ILE A 168 -3.32 38.67 27.97
CA ILE A 168 -3.54 39.43 29.23
C ILE A 168 -3.35 38.42 30.38
N LYS A 169 -2.38 38.54 31.30
CA LYS A 169 -2.31 39.56 32.36
C LYS A 169 -0.86 39.90 32.72
N LYS A 170 -0.50 41.18 32.57
CA LYS A 170 0.56 41.82 33.34
C LYS A 170 -0.09 42.86 34.23
#